data_AF-A0AA42EDL5-F1
#
_entry.id   AF-A0AA42EDL5-F1
#
_cell.length_a   1.000
_cell.length_b   1.000
_cell.length_c   1.000
_cell.angle_alpha   90.00
_cell.angle_beta   90.00
_cell.angle_gamma   90.00
#
_symmetry.space_group_name_H-M   'P 1'
#
loop_
_entity.id
_entity.type
_entity.pdbx_description
1 polymer ?
#
loop_
_entity_poly.entity_id
_entity_poly.type
_entity_poly.pdbx_seq_one_letter_code
_entity_poly.pdbx_strand_id
1 'polypeptide(L)'
;MFYQIPSNPRPYPLVFLHGAGQSMRTWQTTPDGREGFQNIFLRKNYPVYLVDQPRRGWSGRSTVDAEIKATPDDQFWFAQFRIGTYPNFNQDVAFPQDEQSLNQFFRQMTPNTGAFDAKVISDSLDQLFNRIGNGVLVTHSQGGIVGWLVGMQSDKVKGIVAYEPGNFPFPEGEVPPTITSKFGDIKPAVAS
;
A
#
# COMPACT_ATOMS: atom_id res chain seq x y z
N MET A 1 -8.19 -9.63 -5.79
CA MET A 1 -7.28 -10.24 -4.78
C MET A 1 -6.66 -11.49 -5.36
N PHE A 2 -5.38 -11.69 -5.14
CA PHE A 2 -4.63 -12.89 -5.47
C PHE A 2 -4.10 -13.53 -4.18
N TYR A 3 -3.98 -14.86 -4.11
CA TYR A 3 -3.42 -15.52 -2.93
C TYR A 3 -2.64 -16.79 -3.29
N GLN A 4 -1.66 -17.12 -2.44
CA GLN A 4 -0.89 -18.37 -2.50
C GLN A 4 -0.74 -18.93 -1.09
N ILE A 5 -0.98 -20.24 -0.94
CA ILE A 5 -0.84 -20.96 0.32
C ILE A 5 0.27 -22.00 0.14
N PRO A 6 1.35 -21.97 0.94
CA PRO A 6 2.40 -22.98 0.89
C PRO A 6 1.93 -24.30 1.50
N SER A 7 2.61 -25.40 1.19
CA SER A 7 2.21 -26.75 1.62
C SER A 7 2.25 -26.96 3.13
N ASN A 8 3.13 -26.25 3.85
CA ASN A 8 3.22 -26.28 5.31
C ASN A 8 3.02 -24.87 5.88
N PRO A 9 1.79 -24.33 5.88
CA PRO A 9 1.55 -22.92 6.16
C PRO A 9 1.72 -22.58 7.64
N ARG A 10 2.32 -21.41 7.90
CA ARG A 10 2.26 -20.74 9.21
C ARG A 10 0.82 -20.38 9.56
N PRO A 11 0.49 -20.28 10.86
CA PRO A 11 -0.90 -20.12 11.31
C PRO A 11 -1.52 -18.77 10.94
N TYR A 12 -0.71 -17.71 10.77
CA TYR A 12 -1.19 -16.39 10.40
C TYR A 12 -0.78 -16.05 8.96
N PRO A 13 -1.74 -15.85 8.03
CA PRO A 13 -1.47 -15.32 6.70
C PRO A 13 -1.00 -13.87 6.77
N LEU A 14 -0.26 -13.45 5.75
CA LEU A 14 0.11 -12.06 5.51
C LEU A 14 -0.77 -11.47 4.41
N VAL A 15 -1.53 -10.42 4.75
CA VAL A 15 -2.37 -9.67 3.81
C VAL A 15 -1.65 -8.37 3.47
N PHE A 16 -1.34 -8.14 2.20
CA PHE A 16 -0.58 -6.99 1.74
C PHE A 16 -1.48 -5.95 1.06
N LEU A 17 -1.45 -4.72 1.56
CA LEU A 17 -2.17 -3.56 1.03
C LEU A 17 -1.17 -2.50 0.55
N HIS A 18 -1.23 -2.16 -0.74
CA HIS A 18 -0.38 -1.16 -1.37
C HIS A 18 -0.77 0.29 -0.99
N GLY A 19 0.04 1.27 -1.45
CA GLY A 19 -0.20 2.70 -1.23
C GLY A 19 -0.93 3.42 -2.38
N ALA A 20 -0.85 4.75 -2.40
CA ALA A 20 -1.41 5.59 -3.46
C ALA A 20 -0.68 5.39 -4.80
N GLY A 21 -1.40 5.46 -5.92
CA GLY A 21 -0.83 5.32 -7.27
C GLY A 21 -0.25 3.94 -7.60
N GLN A 22 -0.42 2.96 -6.71
CA GLN A 22 0.16 1.62 -6.80
C GLN A 22 -0.92 0.54 -6.85
N SER A 23 -0.52 -0.72 -7.03
CA SER A 23 -1.37 -1.92 -7.00
C SER A 23 -0.66 -3.04 -6.23
N MET A 24 -1.21 -4.25 -6.21
CA MET A 24 -0.55 -5.43 -5.70
C MET A 24 0.84 -5.67 -6.31
N ARG A 25 1.14 -5.09 -7.49
CA ARG A 25 2.48 -5.07 -8.10
C ARG A 25 3.58 -4.62 -7.14
N THR A 26 3.28 -3.74 -6.17
CA THR A 26 4.22 -3.29 -5.13
C THR A 26 4.93 -4.45 -4.43
N TRP A 27 4.25 -5.58 -4.25
CA TRP A 27 4.73 -6.71 -3.44
C TRP A 27 5.28 -7.86 -4.28
N GLN A 28 5.21 -7.75 -5.60
CA GLN A 28 5.64 -8.79 -6.55
C GLN A 28 7.09 -8.53 -6.99
N THR A 29 7.53 -9.12 -8.10
CA THR A 29 8.86 -8.89 -8.68
C THR A 29 9.26 -7.42 -8.66
N THR A 30 10.46 -7.11 -8.17
CA THR A 30 10.99 -5.75 -8.08
C THR A 30 11.24 -5.17 -9.48
N PRO A 31 11.41 -3.84 -9.61
CA PRO A 31 11.63 -3.22 -10.92
C PRO A 31 12.86 -3.76 -11.67
N ASP A 32 13.88 -4.23 -10.95
CA ASP A 32 15.10 -4.86 -11.48
C ASP A 32 15.01 -6.40 -11.59
N GLY A 33 13.82 -6.99 -11.44
CA GLY A 33 13.60 -8.41 -11.70
C GLY A 33 13.89 -9.36 -10.53
N ARG A 34 14.29 -8.85 -9.35
CA ARG A 34 14.45 -9.68 -8.15
C ARG A 34 13.09 -10.08 -7.58
N GLU A 35 13.10 -11.04 -6.67
CA GLU A 35 11.91 -11.45 -5.94
C GLU A 35 11.42 -10.35 -4.99
N GLY A 36 10.12 -10.10 -5.01
CA GLY A 36 9.45 -9.30 -4.00
C GLY A 36 8.95 -10.11 -2.81
N PHE A 37 8.24 -9.42 -1.93
CA PHE A 37 7.68 -9.98 -0.71
C PHE A 37 6.73 -11.15 -0.95
N GLN A 38 6.00 -11.14 -2.07
CA GLN A 38 5.16 -12.26 -2.49
C GLN A 38 5.93 -13.59 -2.42
N ASN A 39 7.06 -13.67 -3.13
CA ASN A 39 7.83 -14.91 -3.22
C ASN A 39 8.65 -15.16 -1.95
N ILE A 40 9.23 -14.09 -1.37
CA ILE A 40 10.06 -14.20 -0.17
C ILE A 40 9.27 -14.77 1.01
N PHE A 41 8.05 -14.26 1.27
CA PHE A 41 7.23 -14.74 2.39
C PHE A 41 6.56 -16.08 2.09
N LEU A 42 6.18 -16.34 0.84
CA LEU A 42 5.68 -17.66 0.44
C LEU A 42 6.74 -18.75 0.69
N ARG A 43 8.01 -18.50 0.34
CA ARG A 43 9.14 -19.41 0.63
C ARG A 43 9.39 -19.59 2.12
N LYS A 44 9.04 -18.60 2.94
CA LYS A 44 9.12 -18.66 4.41
C LYS A 44 7.87 -19.28 5.05
N ASN A 45 7.05 -19.98 4.25
CA ASN A 45 5.86 -20.70 4.66
C ASN A 45 4.71 -19.80 5.18
N TYR A 46 4.69 -18.52 4.86
CA TYR A 46 3.50 -17.70 5.11
C TYR A 46 2.51 -17.86 3.96
N PRO A 47 1.21 -18.09 4.23
CA PRO A 47 0.19 -17.80 3.24
C PRO A 47 0.22 -16.30 2.90
N VAL A 48 0.17 -15.97 1.61
CA VAL A 48 0.29 -14.59 1.10
C VAL A 48 -0.99 -14.21 0.38
N TYR A 49 -1.59 -13.09 0.77
CA TYR A 49 -2.74 -12.48 0.12
C TYR A 49 -2.35 -11.10 -0.38
N LEU A 50 -2.43 -10.86 -1.68
CA LEU A 50 -2.18 -9.55 -2.27
C LEU A 50 -3.49 -8.89 -2.68
N VAL A 51 -3.71 -7.68 -2.19
CA VAL A 51 -4.96 -6.95 -2.37
C VAL A 51 -4.74 -5.72 -3.25
N ASP A 52 -5.51 -5.66 -4.34
CA ASP A 52 -5.82 -4.40 -5.00
C ASP A 52 -7.02 -3.78 -4.28
N GLN A 53 -6.83 -2.62 -3.66
CA GLN A 53 -7.91 -1.93 -2.96
C GLN A 53 -9.04 -1.54 -3.94
N PRO A 54 -10.29 -1.38 -3.49
CA PRO A 54 -11.37 -0.85 -4.31
C PRO A 54 -10.94 0.39 -5.12
N ARG A 55 -11.35 0.45 -6.39
CA ARG A 55 -11.03 1.53 -7.35
C ARG A 55 -9.56 1.58 -7.79
N ARG A 56 -8.83 0.45 -7.72
CA ARG A 56 -7.43 0.34 -8.14
C ARG A 56 -7.14 -0.97 -8.86
N GLY A 57 -6.28 -0.94 -9.88
CA GLY A 57 -5.76 -2.15 -10.53
C GLY A 57 -6.88 -3.10 -10.97
N TRP A 58 -6.80 -4.35 -10.55
CA TRP A 58 -7.80 -5.39 -10.85
C TRP A 58 -9.15 -5.16 -10.14
N SER A 59 -9.18 -4.33 -9.11
CA SER A 59 -10.40 -3.87 -8.42
C SER A 59 -10.92 -2.54 -9.00
N GLY A 60 -10.66 -2.29 -10.29
CA GLY A 60 -10.96 -1.02 -10.97
C GLY A 60 -12.41 -0.76 -11.33
N ARG A 61 -13.33 -1.74 -11.18
CA ARG A 61 -14.77 -1.54 -11.44
C ARG A 61 -15.40 -0.69 -10.34
N SER A 62 -15.32 0.63 -10.49
CA SER A 62 -15.88 1.62 -9.58
C SER A 62 -17.42 1.67 -9.67
N THR A 63 -18.06 2.05 -8.58
CA THR A 63 -19.49 2.37 -8.48
C THR A 63 -19.74 3.88 -8.42
N VAL A 64 -18.70 4.68 -8.57
CA VAL A 64 -18.75 6.15 -8.63
C VAL A 64 -17.95 6.62 -9.85
N ASP A 65 -18.41 7.72 -10.44
CA ASP A 65 -17.76 8.32 -11.60
C ASP A 65 -16.37 8.88 -11.25
N ALA A 66 -15.49 8.87 -12.24
CA ALA A 66 -14.14 9.41 -12.14
C ALA A 66 -13.63 9.86 -13.50
N GLU A 67 -12.96 11.01 -13.52
CA GLU A 67 -12.15 11.43 -14.66
C GLU A 67 -10.70 10.98 -14.44
N ILE A 68 -10.14 10.21 -15.37
CA ILE A 68 -8.73 9.78 -15.32
C ILE A 68 -7.93 10.69 -16.26
N LYS A 69 -7.20 11.64 -15.69
CA LYS A 69 -6.34 12.55 -16.45
C LYS A 69 -4.96 11.92 -16.67
N ALA A 70 -4.44 12.06 -17.89
CA ALA A 70 -3.02 11.83 -18.12
C ALA A 70 -2.23 12.93 -17.40
N THR A 71 -1.26 12.55 -16.57
CA THR A 71 -0.39 13.48 -15.84
C THR A 71 1.04 12.96 -15.93
N PRO A 72 1.96 13.68 -16.60
CA PRO A 72 3.37 13.26 -16.68
C PRO A 72 4.12 13.71 -15.41
N ASP A 73 3.94 13.00 -14.30
CA ASP A 73 4.44 13.34 -12.96
C ASP A 73 5.55 12.42 -12.44
N ASP A 74 6.22 11.67 -13.31
CA ASP A 74 7.32 10.75 -12.95
C ASP A 74 8.39 11.42 -12.05
N GLN A 75 8.75 12.68 -12.34
CA GLN A 75 9.74 13.44 -11.57
C GLN A 75 9.24 13.76 -10.16
N PHE A 76 7.94 14.05 -10.01
CA PHE A 76 7.32 14.25 -8.71
C PHE A 76 7.39 12.96 -7.90
N TRP A 77 7.04 11.82 -8.50
CA TRP A 77 7.08 10.53 -7.81
C TRP A 77 8.50 10.09 -7.45
N PHE A 78 9.48 10.37 -8.32
CA PHE A 78 10.89 10.10 -8.04
C PHE A 78 11.37 10.81 -6.76
N ALA A 79 11.01 12.10 -6.61
CA ALA A 79 11.30 12.87 -5.41
C ALA A 79 10.45 12.44 -4.20
N GLN A 80 9.16 12.20 -4.39
CA GLN A 80 8.22 11.79 -3.34
C GLN A 80 8.63 10.46 -2.69
N PHE A 81 9.15 9.52 -3.48
CA PHE A 81 9.68 8.24 -2.99
C PHE A 81 11.13 8.32 -2.51
N ARG A 82 11.70 9.54 -2.46
CA ARG A 82 13.05 9.82 -1.95
C ARG A 82 14.14 9.05 -2.68
N ILE A 83 13.91 8.72 -3.96
CA ILE A 83 14.91 8.08 -4.82
C ILE A 83 16.05 9.07 -5.11
N GLY A 84 15.69 10.35 -5.27
CA GLY A 84 16.62 11.46 -5.44
C GLY A 84 15.92 12.71 -5.96
N THR A 85 16.70 13.58 -6.59
CA THR A 85 16.18 14.75 -7.32
C THR A 85 16.36 14.46 -8.80
N TYR A 86 15.28 14.10 -9.49
CA TYR A 86 15.34 13.63 -10.89
C TYR A 86 16.18 14.57 -11.79
N PRO A 87 17.09 14.05 -12.61
CA PRO A 87 17.37 12.62 -12.85
C PRO A 87 18.43 12.01 -11.89
N ASN A 88 18.89 12.76 -10.88
CA ASN A 88 19.98 12.35 -10.01
C ASN A 88 19.47 11.50 -8.83
N PHE A 89 20.08 10.34 -8.64
CA PHE A 89 19.84 9.48 -7.49
C PHE A 89 20.50 10.04 -6.23
N ASN A 90 19.88 9.82 -5.07
CA ASN A 90 20.51 10.10 -3.79
C ASN A 90 21.73 9.19 -3.59
N GLN A 91 22.74 9.70 -2.88
CA GLN A 91 23.88 8.89 -2.46
C GLN A 91 23.39 7.69 -1.62
N ASP A 92 23.94 6.50 -1.90
CA ASP A 92 23.65 5.24 -1.20
C ASP A 92 22.17 4.80 -1.24
N VAL A 93 21.38 5.33 -2.18
CA VAL A 93 19.98 4.90 -2.32
C VAL A 93 19.90 3.41 -2.66
N ALA A 94 19.11 2.67 -1.87
CA ALA A 94 18.85 1.25 -2.07
C ALA A 94 17.79 1.02 -3.16
N PHE A 95 18.01 1.60 -4.35
CA PHE A 95 17.14 1.52 -5.51
C PHE A 95 17.98 1.23 -6.77
N PRO A 96 17.54 0.33 -7.67
CA PRO A 96 18.28 0.03 -8.91
C PRO A 96 18.39 1.27 -9.81
N GLN A 97 19.61 1.61 -10.23
CA GLN A 97 19.89 2.90 -10.88
C GLN A 97 19.96 2.84 -12.41
N ASP A 98 19.69 1.68 -13.01
CA ASP A 98 19.64 1.53 -14.46
C ASP A 98 18.31 2.02 -15.05
N GLU A 99 18.34 2.43 -16.32
CA GLU A 99 17.19 3.01 -17.04
C GLU A 99 16.01 2.03 -17.13
N GLN A 100 16.28 0.73 -17.29
CA GLN A 100 15.23 -0.27 -17.46
C GLN A 100 14.45 -0.46 -16.16
N SER A 101 15.14 -0.54 -15.03
CA SER A 101 14.51 -0.62 -13.71
C SER A 101 13.67 0.62 -13.40
N LEU A 102 14.18 1.81 -13.70
CA LEU A 102 13.42 3.04 -13.54
C LEU A 102 12.17 3.06 -14.43
N ASN A 103 12.30 2.57 -15.68
CA ASN A 103 11.16 2.42 -16.59
C ASN A 103 10.10 1.44 -16.07
N GLN A 104 10.51 0.30 -15.51
CA GLN A 104 9.59 -0.65 -14.87
C GLN A 104 8.91 -0.04 -13.65
N PHE A 105 9.64 0.74 -12.84
CA PHE A 105 9.10 1.39 -11.65
C PHE A 105 7.96 2.36 -11.98
N PHE A 106 8.13 3.23 -12.98
CA PHE A 106 7.05 4.12 -13.40
C PHE A 106 5.87 3.36 -14.01
N ARG A 107 6.12 2.29 -14.78
CA ARG A 107 5.06 1.46 -15.39
C ARG A 107 4.25 0.64 -14.40
N GLN A 108 4.72 0.43 -13.17
CA GLN A 108 3.95 -0.28 -12.15
C GLN A 108 2.84 0.60 -11.53
N MET A 109 2.90 1.92 -11.76
CA MET A 109 1.91 2.86 -11.27
C MET A 109 0.57 2.67 -12.00
N THR A 110 -0.52 2.87 -11.28
CA THR A 110 -1.89 2.77 -11.82
C THR A 110 -2.78 3.84 -11.20
N PRO A 111 -3.71 4.43 -11.99
CA PRO A 111 -4.62 5.44 -11.49
C PRO A 111 -5.65 4.86 -10.53
N ASN A 112 -6.28 5.75 -9.77
CA ASN A 112 -7.58 5.50 -9.16
C ASN A 112 -8.68 5.56 -10.23
N THR A 113 -9.64 4.65 -10.19
CA THR A 113 -10.86 4.68 -11.02
C THR A 113 -12.07 5.29 -10.30
N GLY A 114 -11.81 5.99 -9.19
CA GLY A 114 -12.77 6.65 -8.31
C GLY A 114 -12.05 7.28 -7.11
N ALA A 115 -12.69 8.21 -6.40
CA ALA A 115 -12.06 8.88 -5.26
C ALA A 115 -11.53 7.85 -4.22
N PHE A 116 -10.41 8.16 -3.57
CA PHE A 116 -9.95 7.36 -2.43
C PHE A 116 -10.98 7.45 -1.30
N ASP A 117 -11.31 6.30 -0.70
CA ASP A 117 -12.27 6.22 0.38
C ASP A 117 -11.78 5.17 1.38
N ALA A 118 -11.26 5.64 2.50
CA ALA A 118 -10.63 4.79 3.50
C ALA A 118 -11.63 3.79 4.11
N LYS A 119 -12.92 4.17 4.23
CA LYS A 119 -13.97 3.32 4.81
C LYS A 119 -14.35 2.19 3.85
N VAL A 120 -14.54 2.49 2.56
CA VAL A 120 -14.83 1.46 1.55
C VAL A 120 -13.69 0.43 1.49
N ILE A 121 -12.44 0.89 1.57
CA ILE A 121 -11.28 -0.01 1.57
C ILE A 121 -11.21 -0.80 2.88
N SER A 122 -11.37 -0.16 4.04
CA SER A 122 -11.30 -0.85 5.32
C SER A 122 -12.41 -1.89 5.45
N ASP A 123 -13.64 -1.59 5.03
CA ASP A 123 -14.76 -2.55 5.04
C ASP A 123 -14.48 -3.77 4.16
N SER A 124 -13.86 -3.57 3.00
CA SER A 124 -13.49 -4.68 2.12
C SER A 124 -12.43 -5.58 2.75
N LEU A 125 -11.50 -5.01 3.53
CA LEU A 125 -10.47 -5.76 4.23
C LEU A 125 -11.02 -6.46 5.47
N ASP A 126 -11.96 -5.86 6.21
CA ASP A 126 -12.64 -6.55 7.30
C ASP A 126 -13.40 -7.78 6.79
N GLN A 127 -14.13 -7.65 5.67
CA GLN A 127 -14.77 -8.80 5.03
C GLN A 127 -13.76 -9.88 4.61
N LEU A 128 -12.58 -9.47 4.13
CA LEU A 128 -11.52 -10.42 3.82
C LEU A 128 -11.04 -11.14 5.09
N PHE A 129 -10.75 -10.43 6.17
CA PHE A 129 -10.32 -11.02 7.44
C PHE A 129 -11.41 -11.90 8.08
N ASN A 130 -12.68 -11.52 7.97
CA ASN A 130 -13.80 -12.37 8.38
C ASN A 130 -13.86 -13.69 7.59
N ARG A 131 -13.45 -13.67 6.32
CA ARG A 131 -13.41 -14.86 5.46
C ARG A 131 -12.19 -15.76 5.73
N ILE A 132 -11.00 -15.17 5.92
CA ILE A 132 -9.75 -15.94 6.03
C ILE A 132 -9.36 -16.24 7.48
N GLY A 133 -10.02 -15.61 8.45
CA GLY A 133 -9.72 -15.72 9.87
C GLY A 133 -8.55 -14.83 10.30
N ASN A 134 -7.91 -15.21 11.40
CA ASN A 134 -6.86 -14.41 12.03
C ASN A 134 -5.65 -14.24 11.11
N GLY A 135 -5.09 -13.03 10.99
CA GLY A 135 -3.90 -12.78 10.18
C GLY A 135 -3.17 -11.48 10.51
N VAL A 136 -2.11 -11.18 9.76
CA VAL A 136 -1.31 -9.95 9.89
C VAL A 136 -1.51 -9.09 8.65
N LEU A 137 -1.80 -7.81 8.86
CA LEU A 137 -1.95 -6.83 7.79
C LEU A 137 -0.63 -6.09 7.56
N VAL A 138 -0.09 -6.18 6.35
CA VAL A 138 1.10 -5.46 5.90
C VAL A 138 0.68 -4.31 5.00
N THR A 139 1.08 -3.09 5.33
CA THR A 139 0.63 -1.88 4.64
C THR A 139 1.78 -0.99 4.21
N HIS A 140 1.54 -0.12 3.22
CA HIS A 140 2.51 0.87 2.75
C HIS A 140 1.85 2.23 2.50
N SER A 141 2.49 3.32 2.93
CA SER A 141 2.09 4.70 2.60
C SER A 141 0.62 4.99 2.94
N GLN A 142 -0.21 5.42 1.97
CA GLN A 142 -1.67 5.61 2.12
C GLN A 142 -2.38 4.38 2.71
N GLY A 143 -1.89 3.17 2.40
CA GLY A 143 -2.41 1.93 2.97
C GLY A 143 -2.23 1.84 4.49
N GLY A 144 -1.28 2.58 5.07
CA GLY A 144 -1.11 2.69 6.53
C GLY A 144 -2.35 3.25 7.22
N ILE A 145 -2.95 4.30 6.65
CA ILE A 145 -4.18 4.93 7.16
C ILE A 145 -5.31 3.90 7.24
N VAL A 146 -5.50 3.16 6.16
CA VAL A 146 -6.48 2.07 6.08
C VAL A 146 -6.13 0.96 7.08
N GLY A 147 -4.85 0.62 7.21
CA GLY A 147 -4.37 -0.38 8.15
C GLY A 147 -4.79 -0.09 9.58
N TRP A 148 -4.65 1.15 10.04
CA TRP A 148 -5.07 1.54 11.38
C TRP A 148 -6.59 1.41 11.58
N LEU A 149 -7.40 1.82 10.61
CA LEU A 149 -8.86 1.65 10.65
C LEU A 149 -9.24 0.17 10.74
N VAL A 150 -8.59 -0.67 9.92
CA VAL A 150 -8.82 -2.12 9.89
C VAL A 150 -8.43 -2.77 11.22
N GLY A 151 -7.35 -2.33 11.85
CA GLY A 151 -6.93 -2.79 13.17
C GLY A 151 -7.91 -2.41 14.29
N MET A 152 -8.56 -1.25 14.20
CA MET A 152 -9.57 -0.83 15.19
C MET A 152 -10.91 -1.53 15.00
N GLN A 153 -11.29 -1.88 13.76
CA GLN A 153 -12.60 -2.46 13.46
C GLN A 153 -12.63 -4.00 13.52
N SER A 154 -11.51 -4.71 13.32
CA SER A 154 -11.49 -6.17 13.10
C SER A 154 -10.72 -6.93 14.17
N ASP A 155 -11.41 -7.81 14.92
CA ASP A 155 -10.79 -8.65 15.94
C ASP A 155 -9.87 -9.76 15.36
N LYS A 156 -9.91 -9.97 14.04
CA LYS A 156 -9.11 -10.96 13.32
C LYS A 156 -7.73 -10.45 12.93
N VAL A 157 -7.50 -9.14 12.96
CA VAL A 157 -6.18 -8.56 12.69
C VAL A 157 -5.31 -8.72 13.93
N LYS A 158 -4.31 -9.60 13.86
CA LYS A 158 -3.42 -9.93 15.00
C LYS A 158 -2.15 -9.10 15.05
N GLY A 159 -1.88 -8.35 13.99
CA GLY A 159 -0.76 -7.43 13.92
C GLY A 159 -0.80 -6.60 12.66
N ILE A 160 -0.19 -5.42 12.73
CA ILE A 160 0.00 -4.52 11.58
C ILE A 160 1.49 -4.27 11.41
N VAL A 161 1.99 -4.44 10.19
CA VAL A 161 3.34 -4.04 9.78
C VAL A 161 3.19 -2.92 8.75
N ALA A 162 3.52 -1.70 9.14
CA ALA A 162 3.35 -0.52 8.30
C ALA A 162 4.71 0.00 7.79
N TYR A 163 4.89 0.02 6.48
CA TYR A 163 6.02 0.67 5.82
C TYR A 163 5.66 2.12 5.50
N GLU A 164 6.31 3.07 6.17
CA GLU A 164 6.14 4.52 5.94
C GLU A 164 4.66 4.97 5.86
N PRO A 165 3.85 4.71 6.90
CA PRO A 165 2.44 5.08 6.89
C PRO A 165 2.27 6.59 6.70
N GLY A 166 1.34 6.98 5.82
CA GLY A 166 1.12 8.40 5.49
C GLY A 166 0.45 9.21 6.59
N ASN A 167 -0.16 8.56 7.58
CA ASN A 167 -0.82 9.21 8.71
C ASN A 167 -1.01 8.22 9.88
N PHE A 168 -1.33 8.75 11.06
CA PHE A 168 -1.62 7.98 12.28
C PHE A 168 -2.90 8.50 12.95
N PRO A 169 -3.74 7.61 13.51
CA PRO A 169 -4.83 8.03 14.36
C PRO A 169 -4.33 8.40 15.76
N PHE A 170 -4.96 9.40 16.36
CA PHE A 170 -4.72 9.81 17.74
C PHE A 170 -6.04 9.72 18.53
N PRO A 171 -5.99 9.42 19.83
CA PRO A 171 -7.15 9.52 20.70
C PRO A 171 -7.78 10.91 20.64
N GLU A 172 -9.09 10.98 20.91
CA GLU A 172 -9.77 12.26 21.08
C GLU A 172 -9.08 13.07 22.21
N GLY A 173 -8.78 14.34 21.93
CA GLY A 173 -8.04 15.21 22.84
C GLY A 173 -6.50 15.13 22.73
N GLU A 174 -5.95 14.16 22.01
CA GLU A 174 -4.49 13.99 21.81
C GLU A 174 -4.03 14.26 20.37
N VAL A 175 -4.90 14.87 19.55
CA VAL A 175 -4.65 15.13 18.14
C VAL A 175 -3.61 16.25 17.99
N PRO A 176 -2.44 15.99 17.37
CA PRO A 176 -1.44 17.03 17.17
C PRO A 176 -1.91 18.06 16.12
N PRO A 177 -1.26 19.24 16.05
CA PRO A 177 -1.51 20.18 14.96
C PRO A 177 -1.22 19.58 13.58
N THR A 178 -1.89 20.10 12.55
CA THR A 178 -1.59 19.76 11.15
C THR A 178 -0.14 20.08 10.82
N ILE A 179 0.56 19.13 10.21
CA ILE A 179 1.90 19.34 9.68
C ILE A 179 1.76 19.89 8.26
N THR A 180 2.29 21.08 8.01
CA THR A 180 2.27 21.67 6.68
C THR A 180 3.43 21.16 5.83
N SER A 181 3.15 20.88 4.56
CA SER A 181 4.15 20.32 3.64
C SER A 181 3.92 20.77 2.20
N LYS A 182 5.01 20.92 1.45
CA LYS A 182 4.97 21.22 0.01
C LYS A 182 4.27 20.14 -0.82
N PHE A 183 4.10 18.94 -0.25
CA PHE A 183 3.54 17.76 -0.92
C PHE A 183 2.13 17.43 -0.42
N GLY A 184 1.52 18.32 0.37
CA GLY A 184 0.19 18.17 0.96
C GLY A 184 0.26 18.10 2.48
N ASP A 185 -0.62 18.87 3.13
CA ASP A 185 -0.70 18.93 4.59
C ASP A 185 -1.11 17.57 5.18
N ILE A 186 -0.42 17.16 6.23
CA ILE A 186 -0.75 15.95 6.99
C ILE A 186 -1.63 16.38 8.16
N LYS A 187 -2.95 16.31 7.94
CA LYS A 187 -3.94 16.50 9.01
C LYS A 187 -4.05 15.20 9.81
N PRO A 188 -3.70 15.16 11.11
CA PRO A 188 -3.78 13.94 11.91
C PRO A 188 -5.20 13.36 11.94
N ALA A 189 -5.29 12.04 11.92
CA ALA A 189 -6.58 11.35 12.03
C ALA A 189 -6.99 11.23 13.49
N VAL A 190 -8.30 11.22 13.76
CA VAL A 190 -8.86 10.98 15.10
C VAL A 190 -9.38 9.55 15.14
N ALA A 191 -9.00 8.77 16.15
CA ALA A 191 -9.65 7.50 16.44
C ALA A 191 -11.03 7.79 17.03
N SER A 192 -12.09 7.47 16.30
CA SER A 192 -13.49 7.56 16.75
C SER A 192 -14.15 6.19 16.70
#